data_AF-A0AAV1B0L7-F1
#
_entry.id   AF-A0AAV1B0L7-F1
#
_cell.length_a   1.000
_cell.length_b   1.000
_cell.length_c   1.000
_cell.angle_alpha   90.00
_cell.angle_beta   90.00
_cell.angle_gamma   90.00
#
_symmetry.space_group_name_H-M   'P 1'
#
loop_
_entity.id
_entity.type
_entity.pdbx_description
1 polymer ?
#
loop_
_entity_poly.entity_id
_entity_poly.type
_entity_poly.pdbx_seq_one_letter_code
_entity_poly.pdbx_strand_id
1 'polypeptide(L)'
;MYDIVFWEMGLQLPFSDFQMVIFWHLRLAPSELHSNGVTFMRGFEIVYNCLKIGAIIPLFFYCFHLQKRKVDGKWRWVALKQGNMKLFKAYLEFVWHFKDKYILVQPFSSRAMLSVFRATPEYDENGAPVLNELGEHVSKLVYKFPFQWTRKHFDNKLGSYIWKEGELGDEDQRASLF
;
A
#
# COMPACT_ATOMS: atom_id res chain seq x y z
N MET A 1 0.69 8.15 -12.29
CA MET A 1 -0.49 7.76 -11.49
C MET A 1 -1.73 8.32 -12.17
N TYR A 2 -2.91 7.74 -11.95
CA TYR A 2 -4.15 8.28 -12.53
C TYR A 2 -4.52 9.58 -11.83
N ASP A 3 -4.89 10.64 -12.55
CA ASP A 3 -5.23 11.94 -11.94
C ASP A 3 -6.42 11.84 -10.97
N ILE A 4 -7.38 10.99 -11.32
CA ILE A 4 -8.62 10.81 -10.58
C ILE A 4 -8.42 10.36 -9.13
N VAL A 5 -7.30 9.69 -8.83
CA VAL A 5 -7.00 9.25 -7.47
C VAL A 5 -6.80 10.44 -6.52
N PHE A 6 -6.31 11.57 -7.05
CA PHE A 6 -6.10 12.78 -6.29
C PHE A 6 -7.38 13.62 -6.24
N TRP A 7 -8.03 13.78 -7.39
CA TRP A 7 -9.16 14.71 -7.52
C TRP A 7 -10.48 14.17 -6.99
N GLU A 8 -10.81 12.90 -7.27
CA GLU A 8 -12.10 12.33 -6.87
C GLU A 8 -11.96 11.37 -5.68
N MET A 9 -10.84 10.63 -5.60
CA MET A 9 -10.63 9.65 -4.52
C MET A 9 -9.93 10.22 -3.29
N GLY A 10 -9.49 11.48 -3.35
CA GLY A 10 -8.95 12.22 -2.21
C GLY A 10 -7.62 11.69 -1.67
N LEU A 11 -6.85 10.96 -2.48
CA LEU A 11 -5.48 10.58 -2.14
C LEU A 11 -4.61 11.83 -2.09
N GLN A 12 -3.74 11.93 -1.09
CA GLN A 12 -2.86 13.09 -0.91
C GLN A 12 -1.39 12.66 -0.98
N LEU A 13 -0.54 13.61 -1.38
CA LEU A 13 0.91 13.43 -1.40
C LEU A 13 1.56 14.34 -0.32
N PRO A 14 2.61 13.86 0.36
CA PRO A 14 3.11 12.48 0.31
C PRO A 14 2.06 11.48 0.83
N PHE A 15 2.14 10.23 0.38
CA PHE A 15 1.27 9.18 0.91
C PHE A 15 1.43 9.08 2.43
N SER A 16 0.37 8.69 3.12
CA SER A 16 0.46 8.42 4.56
C SER A 16 1.35 7.21 4.83
N ASP A 17 1.89 7.10 6.06
CA ASP A 17 2.68 5.93 6.44
C ASP A 17 1.90 4.62 6.26
N PHE A 18 0.60 4.62 6.56
CA PHE A 18 -0.28 3.49 6.31
C PHE A 18 -0.32 3.11 4.81
N GLN A 19 -0.59 4.06 3.92
CA GLN A 19 -0.65 3.80 2.48
C GLN A 19 0.69 3.30 1.93
N MET A 20 1.80 3.91 2.36
CA MET A 20 3.15 3.47 1.96
C MET A 20 3.44 2.05 2.42
N VAL A 21 3.03 1.69 3.64
CA VAL A 21 3.19 0.35 4.18
C VAL A 21 2.34 -0.67 3.42
N ILE A 22 1.11 -0.33 2.99
CA ILE A 22 0.31 -1.18 2.11
C ILE A 22 1.01 -1.42 0.77
N PHE A 23 1.50 -0.37 0.11
CA PHE A 23 2.24 -0.50 -1.16
C PHE A 23 3.51 -1.33 -1.01
N TRP A 24 4.26 -1.11 0.07
CA TRP A 24 5.43 -1.91 0.43
C TRP A 24 5.07 -3.38 0.61
N HIS A 25 4.02 -3.65 1.39
CA HIS A 25 3.57 -5.00 1.72
C HIS A 25 3.16 -5.76 0.45
N LEU A 26 2.39 -5.12 -0.43
CA LEU A 26 1.96 -5.68 -1.71
C LEU A 26 3.07 -5.77 -2.76
N ARG A 27 4.20 -5.09 -2.53
CA ARG A 27 5.29 -4.87 -3.49
C ARG A 27 4.79 -4.25 -4.80
N LEU A 28 3.86 -3.30 -4.68
CA LEU A 28 3.21 -2.63 -5.80
C LEU A 28 3.59 -1.17 -5.90
N ALA A 29 3.83 -0.71 -7.13
CA ALA A 29 3.83 0.71 -7.42
C ALA A 29 2.39 1.27 -7.35
N PRO A 30 2.19 2.52 -6.91
CA PRO A 30 0.85 3.10 -6.80
C PRO A 30 0.03 3.04 -8.09
N SER A 31 0.68 3.12 -9.26
CA SER A 31 0.04 3.01 -10.57
C SER A 31 -0.37 1.58 -10.99
N GLU A 32 0.12 0.55 -10.29
CA GLU A 32 -0.25 -0.85 -10.56
C GLU A 32 -1.55 -1.25 -9.83
N LEU A 33 -1.96 -0.46 -8.83
CA LEU A 33 -3.20 -0.66 -8.09
C LEU A 33 -4.37 -0.03 -8.85
N HIS A 34 -5.47 -0.78 -8.96
CA HIS A 34 -6.73 -0.28 -9.48
C HIS A 34 -7.22 0.89 -8.61
N SER A 35 -7.84 1.88 -9.25
CA SER A 35 -8.33 3.11 -8.61
C SER A 35 -9.18 2.84 -7.36
N ASN A 36 -10.16 1.91 -7.43
CA ASN A 36 -10.95 1.49 -6.25
C ASN A 36 -10.10 1.04 -5.05
N GLY A 37 -8.94 0.39 -5.27
CA GLY A 37 -8.05 -0.02 -4.19
C GLY A 37 -7.46 1.16 -3.44
N VAL A 38 -7.20 2.27 -4.14
CA VAL A 38 -6.80 3.54 -3.53
C VAL A 38 -7.92 4.10 -2.66
N THR A 39 -9.15 4.08 -3.18
CA THR A 39 -10.33 4.53 -2.44
C THR A 39 -10.54 3.72 -1.16
N PHE A 40 -10.31 2.41 -1.19
CA PHE A 40 -10.40 1.58 0.01
C PHE A 40 -9.34 1.92 1.05
N MET A 41 -8.09 2.18 0.63
CA MET A 41 -7.06 2.67 1.56
C MET A 41 -7.48 3.99 2.21
N ARG A 42 -8.01 4.92 1.41
CA ARG A 42 -8.45 6.22 1.92
C ARG A 42 -9.65 6.11 2.87
N GLY A 43 -10.65 5.32 2.50
CA GLY A 43 -11.84 5.08 3.32
C GLY A 43 -11.48 4.41 4.64
N PHE A 44 -10.66 3.35 4.59
CA PHE A 44 -10.18 2.66 5.78
C PHE A 44 -9.38 3.61 6.68
N GLU A 45 -8.57 4.48 6.09
CA GLU A 45 -7.82 5.49 6.81
C GLU A 45 -8.69 6.49 7.56
N ILE A 46 -9.77 6.96 6.95
CA ILE A 46 -10.73 7.83 7.63
C ILE A 46 -11.39 7.09 8.78
N VAL A 47 -11.81 5.83 8.58
CA VAL A 47 -12.48 5.03 9.60
C VAL A 47 -11.58 4.80 10.82
N TYR A 48 -10.34 4.32 10.65
CA TYR A 48 -9.49 4.07 11.81
C TYR A 48 -9.14 5.36 12.57
N ASN A 49 -8.98 6.49 11.86
CA ASN A 49 -8.73 7.79 12.47
C ASN A 49 -9.94 8.34 13.24
N CYS A 50 -11.16 8.06 12.76
CA CYS A 50 -12.41 8.39 13.46
C CYS A 50 -12.59 7.53 14.71
N LEU A 51 -12.34 6.22 14.60
CA LEU A 51 -12.46 5.26 15.70
C LEU A 51 -11.30 5.35 16.70
N LYS A 52 -10.25 6.11 16.40
CA LYS A 52 -9.02 6.22 17.21
C LYS A 52 -8.33 4.87 17.43
N ILE A 53 -8.43 3.98 16.44
CA ILE A 53 -7.71 2.71 16.42
C ILE A 53 -6.48 2.83 15.51
N GLY A 54 -5.48 1.98 15.75
CA GLY A 54 -4.26 1.96 14.94
C GLY A 54 -4.53 1.54 13.48
N ALA A 55 -3.65 1.95 12.57
CA ALA A 55 -3.67 1.52 11.19
C ALA A 55 -3.13 0.07 11.08
N ILE A 56 -4.03 -0.91 11.21
CA ILE A 56 -3.65 -2.32 11.30
C ILE A 56 -3.69 -2.97 9.92
N ILE A 57 -2.52 -3.35 9.39
CA ILE A 57 -2.38 -4.02 8.08
C ILE A 57 -3.19 -5.33 8.02
N PRO A 58 -3.12 -6.24 9.03
CA PRO A 58 -3.96 -7.43 9.05
C PRO A 58 -5.45 -7.13 8.87
N LEU A 59 -5.98 -6.14 9.59
CA LEU A 59 -7.39 -5.75 9.52
C LEU A 59 -7.76 -5.21 8.13
N PHE A 60 -6.88 -4.40 7.52
CA PHE A 60 -7.10 -3.95 6.15
C PHE A 60 -7.24 -5.13 5.17
N PHE A 61 -6.37 -6.14 5.26
CA PHE A 61 -6.42 -7.30 4.36
C PHE A 61 -7.47 -8.36 4.73
N TYR A 62 -7.97 -8.32 5.97
CA TYR A 62 -9.19 -9.00 6.37
C TYR A 62 -10.41 -8.39 5.67
N CYS A 63 -10.52 -7.06 5.63
CA CYS A 63 -11.61 -6.35 4.97
C CYS A 63 -11.49 -6.34 3.44
N PHE A 64 -10.28 -6.24 2.89
CA PHE A 64 -10.02 -6.09 1.46
C PHE A 64 -9.04 -7.14 0.95
N HIS A 65 -9.51 -8.04 0.12
CA HIS A 65 -8.69 -9.11 -0.44
C HIS A 65 -8.07 -8.71 -1.77
N LEU A 66 -6.82 -9.14 -1.95
CA LEU A 66 -6.09 -8.95 -3.18
C LEU A 66 -6.70 -9.76 -4.33
N GLN A 67 -6.87 -9.13 -5.48
CA GLN A 67 -7.25 -9.80 -6.72
C GLN A 67 -6.25 -9.48 -7.82
N LYS A 68 -5.56 -10.51 -8.30
CA LYS A 68 -4.68 -10.42 -9.47
C LYS A 68 -5.43 -10.97 -10.67
N ARG A 69 -5.43 -10.25 -11.80
CA ARG A 69 -6.07 -10.72 -13.03
C ARG A 69 -5.00 -10.99 -14.10
N LYS A 70 -5.07 -12.18 -14.71
CA LYS A 70 -4.44 -12.46 -16.00
C LYS A 70 -5.49 -12.39 -17.09
N VAL A 71 -5.18 -11.72 -18.18
CA VAL A 71 -5.99 -11.71 -19.41
C VAL A 71 -5.02 -11.97 -20.56
N ASP A 72 -5.30 -12.97 -21.38
CA ASP A 72 -4.47 -13.37 -22.54
C ASP A 72 -2.99 -13.61 -22.18
N GLY A 73 -2.76 -14.29 -21.04
CA GLY A 73 -1.42 -14.57 -20.54
C GLY A 73 -0.66 -13.36 -19.96
N LYS A 74 -1.22 -12.15 -20.08
CA LYS A 74 -0.61 -10.92 -19.55
C LYS A 74 -1.19 -10.55 -18.20
N TRP A 75 -0.31 -10.16 -17.29
CA TRP A 75 -0.70 -9.62 -16.00
C TRP A 75 -1.28 -8.21 -16.17
N ARG A 76 -2.41 -7.94 -15.50
CA ARG A 76 -3.07 -6.63 -15.45
C ARG A 76 -2.81 -5.97 -14.10
N TRP A 77 -3.39 -4.77 -13.92
CA TRP A 77 -3.46 -4.12 -12.62
C TRP A 77 -3.97 -5.08 -11.54
N VAL A 78 -3.56 -4.77 -10.31
CA VAL A 78 -4.02 -5.45 -9.13
C VAL A 78 -5.23 -4.72 -8.61
N ALA A 79 -6.30 -5.44 -8.30
CA ALA A 79 -7.46 -4.89 -7.65
C ALA A 79 -7.52 -5.34 -6.21
N LEU A 80 -8.18 -4.55 -5.38
CA LEU A 80 -8.68 -4.99 -4.08
C LEU A 80 -10.18 -5.24 -4.22
N LYS A 81 -10.68 -6.28 -3.56
CA LYS A 81 -12.10 -6.56 -3.44
C LYS A 81 -12.49 -6.55 -1.99
N GLN A 82 -13.65 -5.99 -1.67
CA GLN A 82 -14.23 -6.17 -0.35
C GLN A 82 -14.46 -7.65 -0.10
N GLY A 83 -13.98 -8.12 1.05
CA GLY A 83 -14.19 -9.47 1.54
C GLY A 83 -15.62 -9.71 1.99
N ASN A 84 -15.76 -10.43 3.10
CA ASN A 84 -17.07 -10.74 3.68
C ASN A 84 -17.77 -9.49 4.21
N MET A 85 -17.01 -8.55 4.76
CA MET A 85 -17.52 -7.24 5.16
C MET A 85 -17.68 -6.33 3.94
N LYS A 86 -18.92 -5.93 3.65
CA LYS A 86 -19.25 -4.95 2.61
C LYS A 86 -19.09 -3.52 3.12
N LEU A 87 -17.89 -3.18 3.60
CA LEU A 87 -17.53 -1.80 3.96
C LEU A 87 -17.54 -0.93 2.71
N PHE A 88 -17.90 0.35 2.78
CA PHE A 88 -17.73 1.27 1.64
C PHE A 88 -18.58 0.90 0.39
N LYS A 89 -19.83 0.45 0.57
CA LYS A 89 -20.76 0.19 -0.56
C LYS A 89 -20.92 1.40 -1.51
N ALA A 90 -20.88 2.62 -0.97
CA ALA A 90 -20.92 3.85 -1.76
C ALA A 90 -19.76 3.98 -2.76
N TYR A 91 -18.64 3.30 -2.51
CA TYR A 91 -17.46 3.30 -3.39
C TYR A 91 -17.44 2.10 -4.36
N LEU A 92 -18.58 1.38 -4.49
CA LEU A 92 -18.76 0.34 -5.51
C LEU A 92 -19.13 0.93 -6.88
N GLU A 93 -19.47 2.21 -6.96
CA GLU A 93 -19.65 2.90 -8.22
C GLU A 93 -18.31 2.92 -8.96
N PHE A 94 -18.23 2.13 -10.03
CA PHE A 94 -17.02 2.02 -10.83
C PHE A 94 -16.73 3.38 -11.44
N VAL A 95 -15.51 3.86 -11.19
CA VAL A 95 -14.96 4.91 -12.02
C VAL A 95 -14.69 4.33 -13.41
N TRP A 96 -15.53 4.69 -14.37
CA TRP A 96 -15.30 4.39 -15.78
C TRP A 96 -14.22 5.31 -16.35
N HIS A 97 -13.49 4.83 -17.36
CA HIS A 97 -12.53 5.64 -18.13
C HIS A 97 -11.37 6.31 -17.37
N PHE A 98 -11.05 5.88 -16.13
CA PHE A 98 -9.92 6.44 -15.38
C PHE A 98 -8.54 6.28 -16.06
N LYS A 99 -8.43 5.42 -17.07
CA LYS A 99 -7.16 5.06 -17.70
C LYS A 99 -6.68 6.07 -18.71
N ASP A 100 -7.53 6.99 -19.13
CA ASP A 100 -7.19 7.89 -20.23
C ASP A 100 -6.38 9.10 -19.73
N LYS A 101 -6.27 9.27 -18.40
CA LYS A 101 -5.56 10.38 -17.76
C LYS A 101 -4.51 9.89 -16.77
N TYR A 102 -3.26 9.99 -17.20
CA TYR A 102 -2.09 9.70 -16.37
C TYR A 102 -1.28 10.97 -16.14
N ILE A 103 -0.88 11.19 -14.89
CA ILE A 103 0.08 12.23 -14.51
C ILE A 103 1.36 11.60 -13.98
N LEU A 104 2.50 12.20 -14.33
CA LEU A 104 3.77 11.87 -13.71
C LEU A 104 3.88 12.63 -12.38
N VAL A 105 4.08 11.89 -11.30
CA VAL A 105 4.30 12.46 -9.97
C VAL A 105 5.78 12.31 -9.65
N GLN A 106 6.44 13.43 -9.38
CA GLN A 106 7.85 13.44 -8.95
C GLN A 106 8.03 14.41 -7.78
N PRO A 107 8.90 14.11 -6.81
CA PRO A 107 9.22 15.05 -5.76
C PRO A 107 10.01 16.23 -6.35
N PHE A 108 9.60 17.46 -6.04
CA PHE A 108 10.20 18.68 -6.59
C PHE A 108 11.21 19.36 -5.65
N SER A 109 11.34 18.88 -4.41
CA SER A 109 12.23 19.46 -3.40
C SER A 109 12.95 18.36 -2.62
N SER A 110 14.08 18.71 -1.98
CA SER A 110 14.82 17.77 -1.14
C SER A 110 13.96 17.20 -0.01
N ARG A 111 13.10 18.02 0.59
CA ARG A 111 12.14 17.55 1.61
C ARG A 111 11.15 16.54 1.03
N ALA A 112 10.62 16.80 -0.16
CA ALA A 112 9.72 15.86 -0.83
C ALA A 112 10.45 14.56 -1.21
N MET A 113 11.70 14.64 -1.68
CA MET A 113 12.54 13.46 -1.95
C MET A 113 12.75 12.65 -0.67
N LEU A 114 13.15 13.28 0.44
CA LEU A 114 13.36 12.58 1.71
C LEU A 114 12.09 11.94 2.27
N SER A 115 10.91 12.52 2.00
CA SER A 115 9.63 11.98 2.49
C SER A 115 9.34 10.55 2.02
N VAL A 116 9.91 10.16 0.88
CA VAL A 116 9.70 8.85 0.26
C VAL A 116 10.79 7.82 0.57
N PHE A 117 11.83 8.23 1.31
CA PHE A 117 12.90 7.35 1.78
C PHE A 117 12.76 7.06 3.27
N ARG A 118 13.30 5.91 3.68
CA ARG A 118 13.61 5.61 5.09
C ARG A 118 15.08 5.25 5.20
N ALA A 119 15.70 5.62 6.31
CA ALA A 119 17.01 5.11 6.68
C ALA A 119 16.87 3.65 7.14
N THR A 120 17.73 2.79 6.62
CA THR A 120 17.88 1.40 7.07
C THR A 120 19.35 1.12 7.32
N PRO A 121 19.70 0.34 8.36
CA PRO A 121 21.07 -0.11 8.55
C PRO A 121 21.59 -0.80 7.30
N GLU A 122 22.84 -0.53 6.97
CA GLU A 122 23.56 -1.27 5.95
C GLU A 122 24.14 -2.55 6.57
N TYR A 123 24.11 -3.62 5.80
CA TYR A 123 24.63 -4.93 6.18
C TYR A 123 25.64 -5.37 5.14
N ASP A 124 26.75 -5.95 5.59
CA ASP A 124 27.78 -6.52 4.73
C ASP A 124 27.32 -7.85 4.08
N GLU A 125 28.20 -8.45 3.30
CA GLU A 125 27.95 -9.74 2.62
C GLU A 125 27.67 -10.91 3.59
N ASN A 126 28.09 -10.79 4.84
CA ASN A 126 27.88 -11.77 5.90
C ASN A 126 26.61 -11.47 6.72
N GLY A 127 25.90 -10.38 6.42
CA GLY A 127 24.71 -9.94 7.14
C GLY A 127 25.02 -9.21 8.45
N ALA A 128 26.27 -8.80 8.70
CA ALA A 128 26.65 -7.99 9.85
C ALA A 128 26.43 -6.49 9.56
N PRO A 129 26.03 -5.68 10.55
CA PRO A 129 25.82 -4.25 10.34
C PRO A 129 27.14 -3.54 10.02
N VAL A 130 27.14 -2.71 8.99
CA VAL A 130 28.28 -1.88 8.62
C VAL A 130 28.39 -0.72 9.60
N LEU A 131 29.60 -0.51 10.16
CA LEU A 131 29.91 0.56 11.09
C LEU A 131 30.86 1.59 10.45
N ASN A 132 30.72 2.86 10.80
CA ASN A 132 31.65 3.92 10.40
C ASN A 132 32.92 3.92 11.28
N GLU A 133 33.86 4.82 10.99
CA GLU A 133 35.12 4.97 11.76
C GLU A 133 34.90 5.28 13.26
N LEU A 134 33.71 5.75 13.63
CA LEU A 134 33.31 6.06 15.00
C LEU A 134 32.56 4.90 15.68
N GLY A 135 32.37 3.77 14.99
CA GLY A 135 31.63 2.60 15.48
C GLY A 135 30.10 2.74 15.40
N GLU A 136 29.58 3.74 14.69
CA GLU A 136 28.14 3.96 14.52
C GLU A 136 27.61 3.23 13.28
N HIS A 137 26.34 2.80 13.33
CA HIS A 137 25.70 2.14 12.19
C HIS A 137 25.64 3.04 10.95
N VAL A 138 26.26 2.58 9.86
CA VAL A 138 26.06 3.18 8.55
C VAL A 138 24.64 2.88 8.10
N SER A 139 23.92 3.95 7.75
CA SER A 139 22.55 3.88 7.27
C SER A 139 22.50 4.22 5.79
N LYS A 140 21.77 3.41 5.02
CA LYS A 140 21.43 3.71 3.64
C LYS A 140 19.98 4.16 3.53
N LEU A 141 19.70 5.05 2.57
CA LEU A 141 18.34 5.44 2.23
C LEU A 141 17.72 4.43 1.26
N VAL A 142 16.57 3.88 1.62
CA VAL A 142 15.79 2.99 0.76
C VAL A 142 14.37 3.54 0.59
N TYR A 143 13.77 3.31 -0.57
CA TYR A 143 12.39 3.74 -0.81
C TYR A 143 11.44 3.07 0.18
N LYS A 144 10.50 3.84 0.73
CA LYS A 144 9.45 3.35 1.63
C LYS A 144 8.49 2.39 0.93
N PHE A 145 8.32 2.51 -0.38
CA PHE A 145 7.46 1.67 -1.22
C PHE A 145 7.99 1.64 -2.67
N PRO A 146 7.54 0.71 -3.54
CA PRO A 146 7.98 0.67 -4.93
C PRO A 146 7.50 1.88 -5.76
N PHE A 147 8.41 2.57 -6.46
CA PHE A 147 8.06 3.68 -7.35
C PHE A 147 7.81 3.24 -8.81
N GLN A 148 8.34 2.08 -9.16
CA GLN A 148 8.32 1.56 -10.52
C GLN A 148 7.63 0.21 -10.52
N TRP A 149 7.03 -0.12 -11.65
CA TRP A 149 6.37 -1.40 -11.85
C TRP A 149 7.39 -2.53 -11.69
N THR A 150 7.01 -3.58 -10.96
CA THR A 150 7.87 -4.75 -10.82
C THR A 150 7.07 -6.02 -10.98
N ARG A 151 7.69 -7.04 -11.60
CA ARG A 151 7.06 -8.36 -11.70
C ARG A 151 7.02 -9.10 -10.36
N LYS A 152 7.86 -8.70 -9.40
CA LYS A 152 8.06 -9.35 -8.09
C LYS A 152 6.76 -9.56 -7.32
N HIS A 153 5.81 -8.63 -7.46
CA HIS A 153 4.49 -8.75 -6.87
C HIS A 153 3.74 -10.01 -7.35
N PHE A 154 3.89 -10.39 -8.62
CA PHE A 154 3.18 -11.53 -9.23
C PHE A 154 3.77 -12.89 -8.83
N ASP A 155 4.97 -12.91 -8.28
CA ASP A 155 5.66 -14.15 -7.87
C ASP A 155 5.10 -14.70 -6.55
N ASN A 156 4.55 -13.83 -5.70
CA ASN A 156 3.93 -14.22 -4.44
C ASN A 156 2.50 -14.77 -4.67
N LYS A 157 2.17 -15.90 -4.02
CA LYS A 157 0.82 -16.47 -4.02
C LYS A 157 -0.19 -15.52 -3.37
N LEU A 158 -1.43 -15.50 -3.87
CA LEU A 158 -2.51 -14.66 -3.32
C LEU A 158 -2.72 -14.87 -1.81
N GLY A 159 -2.62 -16.11 -1.34
CA GLY A 159 -2.76 -16.45 0.09
C GLY A 159 -1.71 -15.83 1.02
N SER A 160 -0.58 -15.34 0.50
CA SER A 160 0.43 -14.65 1.32
C SER A 160 0.02 -13.26 1.78
N TYR A 161 -1.12 -12.75 1.29
CA TYR A 161 -1.66 -11.42 1.58
C TYR A 161 -3.02 -11.48 2.27
N ILE A 162 -3.47 -12.67 2.70
CA ILE A 162 -4.79 -12.87 3.30
C ILE A 162 -4.58 -13.17 4.79
N TRP A 163 -5.34 -12.49 5.63
CA TRP A 163 -5.46 -12.78 7.06
C TRP A 163 -6.85 -13.34 7.35
N LYS A 164 -6.89 -14.40 8.15
CA LYS A 164 -8.12 -15.00 8.67
C LYS A 164 -8.50 -14.36 10.00
N GLU A 165 -9.77 -14.48 10.38
CA GLU A 165 -10.30 -13.91 11.63
C GLU A 165 -9.53 -14.38 12.88
N GLY A 166 -9.14 -15.65 12.94
CA GLY A 166 -8.33 -16.20 14.03
C GLY A 166 -6.85 -15.80 14.03
N GLU A 167 -6.40 -15.01 13.04
CA GLU A 167 -5.03 -14.48 12.95
C GLU A 167 -4.98 -12.98 13.33
N LEU A 168 -6.14 -12.38 13.62
CA LEU A 168 -6.26 -11.01 14.14
C LEU A 168 -6.11 -11.02 15.67
N GLY A 169 -5.43 -10.02 16.23
CA GLY A 169 -5.38 -9.84 17.69
C GLY A 169 -6.75 -9.44 18.26
N ASP A 170 -6.94 -9.55 19.58
CA ASP A 170 -8.23 -9.28 20.24
C ASP A 170 -8.76 -7.86 19.95
N GLU A 171 -7.88 -6.86 19.87
CA GLU A 171 -8.24 -5.48 19.52
C GLU A 171 -8.70 -5.36 18.05
N ASP A 172 -8.02 -6.07 17.15
CA ASP A 172 -8.32 -6.08 15.72
C ASP A 172 -9.63 -6.83 15.42
N GLN A 173 -9.88 -7.92 16.15
CA GLN A 173 -11.15 -8.66 16.07
C GLN A 173 -12.32 -7.77 16.49
N ARG A 174 -12.20 -7.04 17.60
CA ARG A 174 -13.24 -6.08 18.02
C ARG A 174 -13.46 -4.98 16.98
N ALA A 175 -12.39 -4.48 16.38
CA ALA A 175 -12.46 -3.49 15.31
C ALA A 175 -13.08 -4.03 14.00
N SER A 176 -13.01 -5.34 13.75
CA SER A 176 -13.63 -6.00 12.60
C SER A 176 -15.15 -6.23 12.72
N LEU A 177 -15.75 -5.97 13.89
CA LEU A 177 -17.19 -6.17 14.12
C LEU A 177 -18.04 -4.92 13.77
N PHE A 178 -17.42 -3.83 13.33
CA PHE A 178 -18.07 -2.61 12.84
C PHE A 178 -18.33 -2.67 11.33
#